data_AF-A0A031IDP5-F1
#
_entry.id   AF-A0A031IDP5-F1
#
_cell.length_a   1.000
_cell.length_b   1.000
_cell.length_c   1.000
_cell.angle_alpha   90.00
_cell.angle_beta   90.00
_cell.angle_gamma   90.00
#
_symmetry.space_group_name_H-M   'P 1'
#
loop_
_entity.id
_entity.type
_entity.pdbx_description
1 polymer ?
#
loop_
_entity_poly.entity_id
_entity_poly.type
_entity_poly.pdbx_seq_one_letter_code
_entity_poly.pdbx_strand_id
1 'polypeptide(L)'
;MKRIITWSLCLVLLLGLFVPGTVSAATKAETLATTQYKGLKNGMTMEQVAQVLYGKSYQKHLKKRNGSTVLKLSINFEGDEDGHKQLIHVLSDSTTKNPSTELVLQFMTKQKSTKYRLVTKALFVERKTKTGYRESTRTLVKGAVLQNGMTEKELDAKLTGKGLGNWTMLGHMDTASAYTLDEQKRGFAEVSRIKEYVFKSTTNKWKHVELTYNEQAKTYEISDMRTIKTKN
;
A
#
# COMPACT_ATOMS: atom_id res chain seq x y z
N MET A 1 -10.22 -10.81 -62.49
CA MET A 1 -9.98 -9.88 -61.38
C MET A 1 -10.50 -10.50 -60.08
N LYS A 2 -9.61 -11.11 -59.28
CA LYS A 2 -9.92 -11.75 -57.99
C LYS A 2 -9.24 -10.92 -56.90
N ARG A 3 -10.02 -10.35 -55.97
CA ARG A 3 -9.51 -9.69 -54.77
C ARG A 3 -9.56 -10.69 -53.61
N ILE A 4 -8.40 -11.19 -53.21
CA ILE A 4 -8.21 -11.92 -51.96
C ILE A 4 -7.54 -10.94 -51.00
N ILE A 5 -8.28 -10.53 -49.97
CA ILE A 5 -7.78 -9.71 -48.87
C ILE A 5 -7.22 -10.68 -47.84
N THR A 6 -5.90 -10.87 -47.84
CA THR A 6 -5.16 -11.58 -46.79
C THR A 6 -4.90 -10.61 -45.64
N TRP A 7 -5.58 -10.82 -44.52
CA TRP A 7 -5.29 -10.13 -43.26
C TRP A 7 -3.93 -10.63 -42.74
N SER A 8 -2.91 -9.77 -42.82
CA SER A 8 -1.57 -10.05 -42.29
C SER A 8 -1.57 -9.90 -40.78
N LEU A 9 -1.37 -11.03 -40.11
CA LEU A 9 -1.17 -11.19 -38.68
C LEU A 9 0.21 -10.61 -38.28
N CYS A 10 0.26 -9.36 -37.82
CA CYS A 10 1.47 -8.80 -37.20
C CYS A 10 1.58 -9.30 -35.75
N LEU A 11 2.11 -10.50 -35.55
CA LEU A 11 2.59 -10.97 -34.25
C LEU A 11 4.03 -10.46 -34.06
N VAL A 12 4.17 -9.31 -33.40
CA VAL A 12 5.49 -8.76 -33.04
C VAL A 12 6.10 -9.64 -31.95
N LEU A 13 7.12 -10.41 -32.33
CA LEU A 13 8.04 -11.09 -31.43
C LEU A 13 8.81 -10.05 -30.59
N LEU A 14 8.45 -9.94 -29.32
CA LEU A 14 9.24 -9.24 -28.30
C LEU A 14 10.51 -10.05 -27.98
N LEU A 15 11.51 -9.94 -28.84
CA LEU A 15 12.90 -10.29 -28.51
C LEU A 15 13.50 -9.16 -27.67
N GLY A 16 13.14 -9.12 -26.39
CA GLY A 16 13.87 -8.36 -25.38
C GLY A 16 15.10 -9.15 -24.96
N LEU A 17 16.26 -8.76 -25.46
CA LEU A 17 17.58 -9.17 -24.95
C LEU A 17 17.62 -8.94 -23.43
N PHE A 18 17.71 -10.04 -22.67
CA PHE A 18 17.81 -10.03 -21.22
C PHE A 18 19.15 -9.41 -20.79
N VAL A 19 19.13 -8.14 -20.42
CA VAL A 19 20.13 -7.59 -19.48
C VAL A 19 19.87 -8.25 -18.13
N PRO A 20 20.87 -8.82 -17.44
CA PRO A 20 20.70 -9.42 -16.12
C PRO A 20 20.58 -8.32 -15.05
N GLY A 21 19.48 -7.59 -15.09
CA GLY A 21 18.91 -6.88 -13.96
C GLY A 21 17.49 -7.41 -13.84
N THR A 22 17.23 -8.28 -12.87
CA THR A 22 15.91 -8.87 -12.63
C THR A 22 14.92 -7.77 -12.23
N VAL A 23 14.35 -7.09 -13.21
CA VAL A 23 13.15 -6.27 -13.02
C VAL A 23 12.04 -7.24 -12.62
N SER A 24 11.72 -7.28 -11.31
CA SER A 24 10.73 -8.21 -10.77
C SER A 24 9.33 -7.70 -11.08
N ALA A 25 8.68 -8.33 -12.07
CA ALA A 25 7.27 -8.12 -12.37
C ALA A 25 6.38 -8.31 -11.12
N ALA A 26 5.20 -7.69 -11.11
CA ALA A 26 4.21 -7.90 -10.06
C ALA A 26 3.78 -9.37 -10.01
N THR A 27 3.78 -9.98 -8.83
CA THR A 27 3.29 -11.35 -8.66
C THR A 27 1.76 -11.35 -8.65
N LYS A 28 1.13 -12.53 -8.84
CA LYS A 28 -0.33 -12.65 -8.71
C LYS A 28 -0.83 -12.18 -7.33
N ALA A 29 -0.11 -12.52 -6.27
CA ALA A 29 -0.41 -12.10 -4.90
C ALA A 29 -0.35 -10.58 -4.75
N GLU A 30 0.69 -9.93 -5.28
CA GLU A 30 0.79 -8.47 -5.27
C GLU A 30 -0.34 -7.81 -6.07
N THR A 31 -0.65 -8.31 -7.26
CA THR A 31 -1.73 -7.76 -8.09
C THR A 31 -3.07 -7.85 -7.37
N LEU A 32 -3.35 -8.98 -6.70
CA LEU A 32 -4.55 -9.16 -5.90
C LEU A 32 -4.59 -8.18 -4.72
N ALA A 33 -3.52 -8.13 -3.91
CA ALA A 33 -3.44 -7.26 -2.74
C ALA A 33 -3.53 -5.78 -3.12
N THR A 34 -2.90 -5.38 -4.23
CA THR A 34 -2.98 -4.01 -4.78
C THR A 34 -4.39 -3.68 -5.25
N THR A 35 -5.08 -4.63 -5.90
CA THR A 35 -6.46 -4.45 -6.34
C THR A 35 -7.40 -4.29 -5.14
N GLN A 36 -7.26 -5.14 -4.13
CA GLN A 36 -8.00 -5.04 -2.88
C GLN A 36 -7.72 -3.70 -2.18
N TYR A 37 -6.44 -3.33 -2.01
CA TYR A 37 -6.05 -2.04 -1.45
C TYR A 37 -6.72 -0.89 -2.20
N LYS A 38 -6.69 -0.86 -3.54
CA LYS A 38 -7.34 0.20 -4.33
C LYS A 38 -8.86 0.24 -4.15
N GLY A 39 -9.50 -0.92 -3.99
CA GLY A 39 -10.94 -1.03 -3.75
C GLY A 39 -11.35 -0.52 -2.36
N LEU A 40 -10.49 -0.65 -1.35
CA LEU A 40 -10.76 -0.22 0.01
C LEU A 40 -10.74 1.30 0.16
N LYS A 41 -11.70 1.83 0.92
CA LYS A 41 -11.79 3.26 1.26
C LYS A 41 -12.05 3.43 2.75
N ASN A 42 -11.42 4.43 3.36
CA ASN A 42 -11.68 4.82 4.73
C ASN A 42 -13.19 5.18 4.88
N GLY A 43 -13.76 4.89 6.04
CA GLY A 43 -15.20 5.00 6.30
C GLY A 43 -16.06 3.79 5.86
N MET A 44 -15.50 2.81 5.13
CA MET A 44 -16.23 1.58 4.81
C MET A 44 -16.62 0.79 6.06
N THR A 45 -17.80 0.17 6.08
CA THR A 45 -18.16 -0.81 7.11
C THR A 45 -17.40 -2.13 6.94
N MET A 46 -17.41 -2.97 7.96
CA MET A 46 -16.91 -4.35 7.89
C MET A 46 -17.51 -5.13 6.71
N GLU A 47 -18.81 -4.97 6.44
CA GLU A 47 -19.48 -5.63 5.31
C GLU A 47 -18.94 -5.15 3.96
N GLN A 48 -18.77 -3.82 3.80
CA GLN A 48 -18.24 -3.24 2.56
C GLN A 48 -16.78 -3.66 2.34
N VAL A 49 -15.97 -3.69 3.41
CA VAL A 49 -14.60 -4.21 3.34
C VAL A 49 -14.60 -5.69 2.96
N ALA A 50 -15.45 -6.53 3.58
CA ALA A 50 -15.55 -7.94 3.23
C ALA A 50 -15.96 -8.15 1.76
N GLN A 51 -16.84 -7.29 1.20
CA GLN A 51 -17.19 -7.33 -0.22
C GLN A 51 -16.00 -7.04 -1.12
N VAL A 52 -15.15 -6.07 -0.77
CA VAL A 52 -13.92 -5.78 -1.53
C VAL A 52 -12.94 -6.95 -1.45
N LEU A 53 -12.81 -7.58 -0.27
CA LEU A 53 -11.83 -8.65 -0.06
C LEU A 53 -12.25 -9.99 -0.67
N TYR A 54 -13.53 -10.34 -0.58
CA TYR A 54 -14.03 -11.69 -0.87
C TYR A 54 -15.09 -11.73 -1.98
N GLY A 55 -15.53 -10.58 -2.49
CA GLY A 55 -16.55 -10.50 -3.53
C GLY A 55 -17.88 -11.11 -3.10
N LYS A 56 -18.48 -11.95 -3.95
CA LYS A 56 -19.82 -12.51 -3.73
C LYS A 56 -19.93 -13.41 -2.49
N SER A 57 -18.82 -13.98 -1.98
CA SER A 57 -18.84 -14.86 -0.81
C SER A 57 -18.68 -14.12 0.53
N TYR A 58 -18.65 -12.78 0.54
CA TYR A 58 -18.30 -11.98 1.71
C TYR A 58 -19.06 -12.32 2.99
N GLN A 59 -20.36 -12.66 2.90
CA GLN A 59 -21.19 -12.99 4.06
C GLN A 59 -20.63 -14.16 4.87
N LYS A 60 -19.97 -15.13 4.22
CA LYS A 60 -19.35 -16.28 4.89
C LYS A 60 -18.18 -15.86 5.78
N HIS A 61 -17.58 -14.70 5.51
CA HIS A 61 -16.41 -14.16 6.20
C HIS A 61 -16.76 -13.13 7.30
N LEU A 62 -18.03 -13.03 7.68
CA LEU A 62 -18.51 -12.13 8.73
C LEU A 62 -19.12 -12.90 9.90
N LYS A 63 -18.93 -12.39 11.11
CA LYS A 63 -19.59 -12.90 12.33
C LYS A 63 -20.07 -11.75 13.21
N LYS A 64 -20.98 -12.05 14.14
CA LYS A 64 -21.36 -11.13 15.21
C LYS A 64 -20.47 -11.35 16.43
N ARG A 65 -20.03 -10.26 17.06
CA ARG A 65 -19.30 -10.26 18.34
C ARG A 65 -19.74 -9.03 19.12
N ASN A 66 -20.28 -9.23 20.32
CA ASN A 66 -20.72 -8.14 21.22
C ASN A 66 -21.60 -7.09 20.51
N GLY A 67 -22.61 -7.56 19.76
CA GLY A 67 -23.53 -6.72 18.98
C GLY A 67 -22.95 -6.10 17.70
N SER A 68 -21.64 -6.24 17.45
CA SER A 68 -20.96 -5.68 16.27
C SER A 68 -20.78 -6.73 15.18
N THR A 69 -20.82 -6.32 13.91
CA THR A 69 -20.31 -7.15 12.80
C THR A 69 -18.79 -7.05 12.76
N VAL A 70 -18.09 -8.18 12.67
CA VAL A 70 -16.63 -8.24 12.53
C VAL A 70 -16.21 -9.28 11.47
N LEU A 71 -15.00 -9.14 10.93
CA LEU A 71 -14.40 -10.13 10.03
C LEU A 71 -14.10 -11.43 10.78
N LYS A 72 -14.27 -12.58 10.10
CA LYS A 72 -13.77 -13.89 10.55
C LYS A 72 -12.27 -14.01 10.25
N LEU A 73 -11.50 -13.11 10.82
CA LEU A 73 -10.04 -13.08 10.77
C LEU A 73 -9.47 -13.03 12.18
N SER A 74 -8.20 -13.40 12.33
CA SER A 74 -7.46 -13.14 13.56
C SER A 74 -7.43 -11.65 13.83
N ILE A 75 -7.62 -11.30 15.11
CA ILE A 75 -7.54 -9.93 15.58
C ILE A 75 -6.13 -9.76 16.13
N ASN A 76 -5.33 -8.94 15.46
CA ASN A 76 -3.94 -8.69 15.82
C ASN A 76 -3.83 -7.67 16.96
N PHE A 77 -4.84 -6.80 17.09
CA PHE A 77 -4.98 -5.86 18.20
C PHE A 77 -6.46 -5.55 18.43
N GLU A 78 -6.85 -5.42 19.69
CA GLU A 78 -8.15 -4.96 20.13
C GLU A 78 -7.94 -3.97 21.27
N GLY A 79 -8.62 -2.83 21.20
CA GLY A 79 -8.49 -1.77 22.19
C GLY A 79 -9.74 -0.91 22.27
N ASP A 80 -9.73 -0.01 23.24
CA ASP A 80 -10.73 1.03 23.43
C ASP A 80 -9.98 2.29 23.86
N GLU A 81 -10.19 3.38 23.14
CA GLU A 81 -9.60 4.69 23.43
C GLU A 81 -10.74 5.69 23.57
N ASP A 82 -10.97 6.21 24.77
CA ASP A 82 -12.05 7.13 25.08
C ASP A 82 -13.44 6.68 24.57
N GLY A 83 -13.73 5.38 24.65
CA GLY A 83 -15.00 4.79 24.18
C GLY A 83 -15.05 4.49 22.68
N HIS A 84 -13.96 4.75 21.94
CA HIS A 84 -13.78 4.35 20.55
C HIS A 84 -13.09 2.99 20.49
N LYS A 85 -13.88 1.95 20.26
CA LYS A 85 -13.36 0.58 20.11
C LYS A 85 -12.54 0.46 18.84
N GLN A 86 -11.44 -0.28 18.91
CA GLN A 86 -10.51 -0.47 17.81
C GLN A 86 -10.24 -1.95 17.55
N LEU A 87 -10.09 -2.31 16.28
CA LEU A 87 -9.67 -3.64 15.85
C LEU A 87 -8.64 -3.51 14.72
N ILE A 88 -7.54 -4.27 14.81
CA ILE A 88 -6.57 -4.39 13.72
C ILE A 88 -6.55 -5.82 13.21
N HIS A 89 -6.62 -5.97 11.89
CA HIS A 89 -6.42 -7.21 11.18
C HIS A 89 -5.20 -7.09 10.26
N VAL A 90 -4.33 -8.09 10.28
CA VAL A 90 -3.24 -8.25 9.32
C VAL A 90 -3.56 -9.43 8.42
N LEU A 91 -3.68 -9.18 7.13
CA LEU A 91 -3.96 -10.19 6.11
C LEU A 91 -2.68 -10.48 5.35
N SER A 92 -2.20 -11.72 5.48
CA SER A 92 -1.06 -12.24 4.76
C SER A 92 -1.28 -13.73 4.46
N ASP A 93 -0.47 -14.30 3.57
CA ASP A 93 -0.53 -15.73 3.28
C ASP A 93 0.07 -16.54 4.44
N SER A 94 -0.80 -17.01 5.33
CA SER A 94 -0.43 -17.77 6.52
C SER A 94 0.24 -19.12 6.22
N THR A 95 0.21 -19.60 4.98
CA THR A 95 0.89 -20.84 4.57
C THR A 95 2.38 -20.61 4.27
N THR A 96 2.79 -19.35 4.13
CA THR A 96 4.16 -18.97 3.81
C THR A 96 4.86 -18.37 5.02
N LYS A 97 6.08 -18.86 5.31
CA LYS A 97 6.87 -18.35 6.44
C LYS A 97 7.23 -16.86 6.32
N ASN A 98 7.40 -16.37 5.09
CA ASN A 98 7.71 -14.98 4.76
C ASN A 98 6.77 -14.54 3.61
N PRO A 99 5.55 -14.08 3.92
CA PRO A 99 4.59 -13.68 2.90
C PRO A 99 5.11 -12.47 2.12
N SER A 100 4.94 -12.48 0.80
CA SER A 100 5.41 -11.38 -0.05
C SER A 100 4.56 -10.11 0.02
N THR A 101 3.42 -10.17 0.72
CA THR A 101 2.45 -9.08 0.83
C THR A 101 1.73 -9.14 2.16
N GLU A 102 1.53 -8.00 2.80
CA GLU A 102 0.70 -7.86 3.99
C GLU A 102 -0.25 -6.67 3.84
N LEU A 103 -1.54 -6.89 4.11
CA LEU A 103 -2.56 -5.86 4.12
C LEU A 103 -3.04 -5.65 5.57
N VAL A 104 -2.75 -4.48 6.13
CA VAL A 104 -3.15 -4.09 7.48
C VAL A 104 -4.41 -3.25 7.40
N LEU A 105 -5.43 -3.62 8.17
CA LEU A 105 -6.72 -2.93 8.24
C LEU A 105 -7.04 -2.61 9.69
N GLN A 106 -7.14 -1.32 10.01
CA GLN A 106 -7.63 -0.85 11.31
C GLN A 106 -9.05 -0.35 11.17
N PHE A 107 -9.89 -0.74 12.13
CA PHE A 107 -11.26 -0.31 12.25
C PHE A 107 -11.49 0.36 13.59
N MET A 108 -12.31 1.40 13.59
CA MET A 108 -12.75 2.08 14.81
C MET A 108 -14.27 2.25 14.84
N THR A 109 -14.84 2.36 16.03
CA THR A 109 -16.23 2.80 16.23
C THR A 109 -16.27 4.26 16.67
N LYS A 110 -17.42 4.91 16.48
CA LYS A 110 -17.80 6.07 17.31
C LYS A 110 -18.04 5.62 18.75
N GLN A 111 -17.98 6.56 19.69
CA GLN A 111 -18.37 6.30 21.08
C GLN A 111 -19.75 5.64 21.14
N LYS A 112 -19.86 4.59 21.96
CA LYS A 112 -21.11 3.83 22.22
C LYS A 112 -21.73 3.17 20.97
N SER A 113 -21.07 3.20 19.82
CA SER A 113 -21.51 2.55 18.60
C SER A 113 -21.04 1.10 18.54
N THR A 114 -21.79 0.27 17.81
CA THR A 114 -21.40 -1.11 17.44
C THR A 114 -20.98 -1.22 15.97
N LYS A 115 -20.91 -0.10 15.26
CA LYS A 115 -20.58 -0.04 13.83
C LYS A 115 -19.12 0.36 13.64
N TYR A 116 -18.30 -0.62 13.30
CA TYR A 116 -16.91 -0.42 12.90
C TYR A 116 -16.81 0.23 11.51
N ARG A 117 -15.84 1.15 11.38
CA ARG A 117 -15.47 1.85 10.15
C ARG A 117 -13.99 1.66 9.90
N LEU A 118 -13.61 1.34 8.67
CA LEU A 118 -12.20 1.27 8.27
C LEU A 118 -11.57 2.65 8.41
N VAL A 119 -10.57 2.80 9.25
CA VAL A 119 -9.85 4.08 9.46
C VAL A 119 -8.43 4.04 8.96
N THR A 120 -7.80 2.86 8.87
CA THR A 120 -6.45 2.71 8.32
C THR A 120 -6.40 1.52 7.38
N LYS A 121 -5.76 1.70 6.23
CA LYS A 121 -5.38 0.65 5.29
C LYS A 121 -3.92 0.83 4.91
N ALA A 122 -3.13 -0.22 5.07
CA ALA A 122 -1.73 -0.22 4.62
C ALA A 122 -1.41 -1.52 3.87
N LEU A 123 -0.69 -1.41 2.77
CA LEU A 123 -0.22 -2.54 1.98
C LEU A 123 1.30 -2.53 1.93
N PHE A 124 1.91 -3.57 2.48
CA PHE A 124 3.34 -3.84 2.43
C PHE A 124 3.62 -4.90 1.37
N VAL A 125 4.69 -4.72 0.61
CA VAL A 125 5.14 -5.68 -0.39
C VAL A 125 6.61 -5.95 -0.22
N GLU A 126 6.93 -7.21 0.04
CA GLU A 126 8.29 -7.69 0.26
C GLU A 126 8.78 -8.57 -0.90
N ARG A 127 10.11 -8.74 -0.97
CA ARG A 127 10.76 -9.64 -1.92
C ARG A 127 11.94 -10.35 -1.28
N LYS A 128 12.23 -11.55 -1.78
CA LYS A 128 13.46 -12.28 -1.46
C LYS A 128 14.66 -11.69 -2.22
N THR A 129 14.99 -10.43 -1.94
CA THR A 129 16.16 -9.71 -2.46
C THR A 129 17.12 -9.36 -1.33
N LYS A 130 18.24 -8.73 -1.66
CA LYS A 130 19.23 -8.27 -0.69
C LYS A 130 18.66 -7.28 0.32
N THR A 131 17.62 -6.52 -0.03
CA THR A 131 17.02 -5.56 0.90
C THR A 131 15.83 -6.13 1.67
N GLY A 132 15.18 -7.17 1.14
CA GLY A 132 13.92 -7.70 1.67
C GLY A 132 12.67 -6.94 1.18
N TYR A 133 12.84 -5.78 0.55
CA TYR A 133 11.75 -4.91 0.10
C TYR A 133 11.39 -5.15 -1.37
N ARG A 134 10.22 -4.68 -1.78
CA ARG A 134 9.95 -4.44 -3.21
C ARG A 134 10.71 -3.21 -3.66
N GLU A 135 11.92 -3.46 -4.15
CA GLU A 135 12.83 -2.46 -4.68
C GLU A 135 12.22 -1.73 -5.88
N SER A 136 12.49 -0.43 -5.96
CA SER A 136 12.13 0.38 -7.11
C SER A 136 12.90 -0.06 -8.35
N THR A 137 12.26 0.07 -9.52
CA THR A 137 12.89 -0.09 -10.83
C THR A 137 13.75 1.12 -11.23
N ARG A 138 13.92 2.07 -10.30
CA ARG A 138 14.64 3.32 -10.48
C ARG A 138 15.86 3.35 -9.58
N THR A 139 16.92 3.99 -10.06
CA THR A 139 18.18 4.17 -9.35
C THR A 139 18.40 5.66 -9.15
N LEU A 140 18.98 6.05 -8.00
CA LEU A 140 19.43 7.43 -7.80
C LEU A 140 20.56 7.76 -8.77
N VAL A 141 20.47 8.91 -9.44
CA VAL A 141 21.55 9.37 -10.32
C VAL A 141 22.83 9.65 -9.52
N LYS A 142 23.99 9.57 -10.18
CA LYS A 142 25.29 9.77 -9.50
C LYS A 142 25.35 11.16 -8.85
N GLY A 143 25.70 11.20 -7.57
CA GLY A 143 25.79 12.46 -6.80
C GLY A 143 24.45 13.04 -6.37
N ALA A 144 23.33 12.35 -6.59
CA ALA A 144 22.04 12.79 -6.07
C ALA A 144 22.05 12.86 -4.54
N VAL A 145 21.68 14.02 -4.02
CA VAL A 145 21.42 14.25 -2.60
C VAL A 145 19.92 14.35 -2.42
N LEU A 146 19.40 13.60 -1.45
CA LEU A 146 18.00 13.65 -1.02
C LEU A 146 17.92 14.43 0.29
N GLN A 147 16.82 15.16 0.50
CA GLN A 147 16.56 15.90 1.74
C GLN A 147 15.06 15.87 2.06
N ASN A 148 14.72 16.00 3.34
CA ASN A 148 13.33 16.08 3.77
C ASN A 148 12.66 17.31 3.16
N GLY A 149 11.36 17.21 2.87
CA GLY A 149 10.59 18.27 2.20
C GLY A 149 10.71 18.28 0.68
N MET A 150 11.61 17.50 0.05
CA MET A 150 11.59 17.33 -1.40
C MET A 150 10.24 16.74 -1.85
N THR A 151 9.63 17.35 -2.84
CA THR A 151 8.39 16.87 -3.44
C THR A 151 8.60 15.55 -4.20
N GLU A 152 7.53 14.79 -4.43
CA GLU A 152 7.55 13.58 -5.25
C GLU A 152 8.12 13.85 -6.66
N LYS A 153 7.87 15.04 -7.22
CA LYS A 153 8.42 15.47 -8.52
C LYS A 153 9.91 15.76 -8.47
N GLU A 154 10.39 16.40 -7.41
CA GLU A 154 11.83 16.64 -7.23
C GLU A 154 12.59 15.34 -6.99
N LEU A 155 12.02 14.42 -6.22
CA LEU A 155 12.56 13.07 -6.06
C LEU A 155 12.63 12.34 -7.40
N ASP A 156 11.58 12.42 -8.23
CA ASP A 156 11.59 11.81 -9.57
C ASP A 156 12.75 12.34 -10.43
N ALA A 157 13.04 13.63 -10.36
CA ALA A 157 14.16 14.24 -11.08
C ALA A 157 15.55 13.79 -10.57
N LYS A 158 15.65 13.13 -9.41
CA LYS A 158 16.89 12.54 -8.89
C LYS A 158 17.07 11.07 -9.27
N LEU A 159 16.13 10.51 -10.03
CA LEU A 159 16.12 9.10 -10.40
C LEU A 159 16.37 8.88 -11.89
N THR A 160 16.82 7.68 -12.23
CA THR A 160 16.94 7.23 -13.63
C THR A 160 15.55 6.96 -14.21
N GLY A 161 15.21 7.53 -15.37
CA GLY A 161 13.94 7.29 -16.04
C GLY A 161 12.82 8.23 -15.55
N LYS A 162 11.56 7.85 -15.78
CA LYS A 162 10.37 8.64 -15.38
C LYS A 162 9.54 7.89 -14.34
N GLY A 163 9.05 8.63 -13.34
CA GLY A 163 8.30 8.12 -12.20
C GLY A 163 9.17 7.34 -11.22
N LEU A 164 8.68 7.19 -9.99
CA LEU A 164 9.41 6.56 -8.87
C LEU A 164 9.53 5.02 -8.96
N GLY A 165 8.95 4.38 -9.97
CA GLY A 165 8.97 2.92 -10.11
C GLY A 165 8.09 2.20 -9.09
N ASN A 166 8.54 1.04 -8.62
CA ASN A 166 7.78 0.23 -7.66
C ASN A 166 7.90 0.81 -6.25
N TRP A 167 6.78 0.88 -5.54
CA TRP A 167 6.69 1.16 -4.11
C TRP A 167 6.84 -0.14 -3.31
N THR A 168 7.25 -0.02 -2.05
CA THR A 168 7.29 -1.13 -1.09
C THR A 168 6.17 -1.06 -0.05
N MET A 169 5.62 0.13 0.20
CA MET A 169 4.49 0.33 1.10
C MET A 169 3.56 1.44 0.56
N LEU A 170 2.26 1.25 0.74
CA LEU A 170 1.24 2.29 0.61
C LEU A 170 0.40 2.33 1.88
N GLY A 171 0.15 3.52 2.43
CA GLY A 171 -0.66 3.72 3.63
C GLY A 171 -1.69 4.84 3.44
N HIS A 172 -2.88 4.65 3.99
CA HIS A 172 -3.89 5.71 4.13
C HIS A 172 -4.65 5.56 5.45
N MET A 173 -4.46 6.54 6.32
CA MET A 173 -5.21 6.74 7.54
C MET A 173 -6.16 7.92 7.38
N ASP A 174 -7.40 7.74 7.81
CA ASP A 174 -8.42 8.77 7.95
C ASP A 174 -9.40 8.29 9.03
N THR A 175 -9.27 8.86 10.23
CA THR A 175 -10.05 8.46 11.40
C THR A 175 -11.37 9.24 11.52
N ALA A 176 -11.65 10.21 10.64
CA ALA A 176 -12.81 11.10 10.78
C ALA A 176 -14.14 10.34 10.89
N SER A 177 -14.27 9.23 10.17
CA SER A 177 -15.48 8.38 10.20
C SER A 177 -15.78 7.75 11.57
N ALA A 178 -14.78 7.66 12.45
CA ALA A 178 -14.88 7.15 13.80
C ALA A 178 -15.19 8.24 14.84
N TYR A 179 -15.24 9.50 14.44
CA TYR A 179 -15.53 10.64 15.31
C TYR A 179 -16.82 11.36 14.91
N THR A 180 -17.44 12.02 15.87
CA THR A 180 -18.50 13.01 15.66
C THR A 180 -17.92 14.30 15.06
N LEU A 181 -18.79 15.15 14.51
CA LEU A 181 -18.34 16.43 13.96
C LEU A 181 -17.71 17.35 15.03
N ASP A 182 -18.17 17.23 16.28
CA ASP A 182 -17.64 18.04 17.38
C ASP A 182 -16.23 17.59 17.80
N GLU A 183 -16.03 16.27 17.93
CA GLU A 183 -14.70 15.68 18.14
C GLU A 183 -13.73 16.02 17.00
N GLN A 184 -14.20 15.99 15.75
CA GLN A 184 -13.39 16.40 14.60
C GLN A 184 -12.95 17.87 14.70
N LYS A 185 -13.86 18.79 15.06
CA LYS A 185 -13.53 20.21 15.26
C LYS A 185 -12.53 20.43 16.40
N ARG A 186 -12.52 19.52 17.38
CA ARG A 186 -11.57 19.51 18.50
C ARG A 186 -10.23 18.84 18.16
N GLY A 187 -10.05 18.35 16.93
CA GLY A 187 -8.78 17.80 16.44
C GLY A 187 -8.55 16.32 16.73
N PHE A 188 -9.58 15.55 17.09
CA PHE A 188 -9.44 14.10 17.34
C PHE A 188 -9.25 13.28 16.05
N ALA A 189 -9.68 13.81 14.91
CA ALA A 189 -9.54 13.14 13.64
C ALA A 189 -8.20 13.44 12.99
N GLU A 190 -7.57 12.40 12.50
CA GLU A 190 -6.26 12.44 11.83
C GLU A 190 -6.39 11.89 10.43
N VAL A 191 -5.62 12.47 9.50
CA VAL A 191 -5.49 12.02 8.12
C VAL A 191 -4.01 11.95 7.79
N SER A 192 -3.59 10.82 7.22
CA SER A 192 -2.22 10.65 6.74
C SER A 192 -2.20 9.72 5.53
N ARG A 193 -1.37 10.03 4.55
CA ARG A 193 -1.11 9.16 3.39
C ARG A 193 0.38 9.00 3.23
N ILE A 194 0.82 7.76 3.11
CA ILE A 194 2.23 7.40 3.09
C ILE A 194 2.52 6.54 1.87
N LYS A 195 3.67 6.76 1.24
CA LYS A 195 4.27 5.87 0.26
C LYS A 195 5.72 5.62 0.66
N GLU A 196 6.18 4.38 0.60
CA GLU A 196 7.60 4.07 0.80
C GLU A 196 8.21 3.46 -0.45
N TYR A 197 9.46 3.82 -0.70
CA TYR A 197 10.26 3.34 -1.81
C TYR A 197 11.65 2.92 -1.35
N VAL A 198 12.21 1.92 -2.03
CA VAL A 198 13.60 1.50 -1.84
C VAL A 198 14.36 1.66 -3.14
N PHE A 199 15.28 2.62 -3.18
CA PHE A 199 16.09 2.94 -4.35
C PHE A 199 17.51 2.40 -4.22
N LYS A 200 18.04 1.88 -5.33
CA LYS A 200 19.47 1.63 -5.45
C LYS A 200 20.20 2.95 -5.71
N SER A 201 21.38 3.13 -5.14
CA SER A 201 22.30 4.21 -5.51
C SER A 201 23.41 3.70 -6.42
N THR A 202 24.09 4.61 -7.12
CA THR A 202 25.24 4.27 -7.96
C THR A 202 26.44 3.71 -7.18
N THR A 203 26.49 3.90 -5.86
CA THR A 203 27.53 3.32 -4.98
C THR A 203 27.14 1.95 -4.41
N ASN A 204 26.16 1.25 -5.01
CA ASN A 204 25.59 -0.01 -4.52
C ASN A 204 25.00 0.02 -3.09
N LYS A 205 24.79 1.22 -2.53
CA LYS A 205 24.01 1.41 -1.29
C LYS A 205 22.53 1.50 -1.61
N TRP A 206 21.68 1.15 -0.66
CA TRP A 206 20.23 1.24 -0.80
C TRP A 206 19.66 2.33 0.10
N LYS A 207 18.70 3.09 -0.42
CA LYS A 207 18.01 4.17 0.28
C LYS A 207 16.54 3.81 0.43
N HIS A 208 16.06 3.72 1.66
CA HIS A 208 14.64 3.70 1.98
C HIS A 208 14.18 5.14 2.12
N VAL A 209 13.10 5.50 1.41
CA VAL A 209 12.54 6.85 1.37
C VAL A 209 11.05 6.75 1.64
N GLU A 210 10.59 7.46 2.66
CA GLU A 210 9.19 7.63 2.98
C GLU A 210 8.71 8.98 2.43
N LEU A 211 7.52 8.97 1.82
CA LEU A 211 6.82 10.19 1.44
C LEU A 211 5.50 10.27 2.19
N THR A 212 5.25 11.38 2.85
CA THR A 212 3.95 11.72 3.46
C THR A 212 3.23 12.75 2.60
N TYR A 213 1.91 12.62 2.47
CA TYR A 213 1.09 13.63 1.78
C TYR A 213 0.90 14.86 2.65
N ASN A 214 1.33 16.00 2.14
CA ASN A 214 1.08 17.32 2.71
C ASN A 214 -0.27 17.83 2.19
N GLU A 215 -1.28 17.90 3.06
CA GLU A 215 -2.64 18.33 2.69
C GLU A 215 -2.68 19.82 2.28
N GLN A 216 -1.85 20.67 2.89
CA GLN A 216 -1.78 22.10 2.56
C GLN A 216 -1.16 22.31 1.17
N ALA A 217 -0.03 21.67 0.90
CA ALA A 217 0.69 21.77 -0.37
C ALA A 217 0.08 20.89 -1.46
N LYS A 218 -0.85 19.98 -1.10
CA LYS A 218 -1.51 19.00 -1.97
C LYS A 218 -0.55 18.11 -2.74
N THR A 219 0.60 17.79 -2.15
CA THR A 219 1.66 16.99 -2.76
C THR A 219 2.28 16.02 -1.75
N TYR A 220 2.93 14.98 -2.23
CA TYR A 220 3.79 14.13 -1.39
C TYR A 220 5.17 14.78 -1.25
N GLU A 221 5.72 14.71 -0.04
CA GLU A 221 7.04 15.22 0.31
C GLU A 221 7.82 14.15 1.09
N ILE A 222 9.14 14.13 0.95
CA ILE A 222 9.99 13.21 1.71
C ILE A 222 9.91 13.57 3.20
N SER A 223 9.40 12.63 4.01
CA SER A 223 9.29 12.75 5.47
C SER A 223 10.47 12.12 6.20
N ASP A 224 10.93 10.96 5.72
CA ASP A 224 12.07 10.23 6.26
C ASP A 224 12.91 9.60 5.15
N MET A 225 14.20 9.44 5.42
CA MET A 225 15.08 8.66 4.58
C MET A 225 16.21 8.02 5.37
N ARG A 226 16.55 6.78 5.03
CA ARG A 226 17.66 6.07 5.64
C ARG A 226 18.42 5.22 4.65
N THR A 227 19.72 5.06 4.90
CA THR A 227 20.51 4.04 4.20
C THR A 227 20.22 2.70 4.86
N ILE A 228 19.81 1.70 4.07
CA ILE A 228 19.52 0.36 4.59
C ILE A 228 20.67 -0.60 4.29
N LYS A 229 20.95 -1.50 5.24
CA LYS A 229 21.93 -2.58 5.06
C LYS A 229 21.28 -3.73 4.28
N THR A 230 22.06 -4.39 3.44
CA THR A 230 21.62 -5.62 2.77
C THR A 230 21.67 -6.79 3.73
N LYS A 231 20.68 -7.68 3.68
CA LYS A 231 20.72 -9.00 4.30
C LYS A 231 21.81 -9.82 3.59
N ASN A 232 22.70 -10.44 4.38
CA ASN A 232 23.73 -11.36 3.90
C ASN A 232 23.09 -12.69 3.48
#